data_AF-A0A8S3K8F0-F1
#
_entry.id   AF-A0A8S3K8F0-F1
#
_cell.length_a   1.000
_cell.length_b   1.000
_cell.length_c   1.000
_cell.angle_alpha   90.00
_cell.angle_beta   90.00
_cell.angle_gamma   90.00
#
_symmetry.space_group_name_H-M   'P 1'
#
loop_
_entity.id
_entity.type
_entity.pdbx_description
1 polymer ?
#
loop_
_entity_poly.entity_id
_entity_poly.type
_entity_poly.pdbx_seq_one_letter_code
_entity_poly.pdbx_strand_id
1 'polypeptide(L)'
;MNNLQDCCIKLYTKQCFLFRLVSTALRDDDRPKLDTLGPYCYIVYSCIGRPMNNRRLLQKLNRKKSKTKTVYRGDYAPRKMIEEYRQAVGQKDKYFKWLPFVSTSMDRL
;
A
#
# COMPACT_ATOMS: atom_id res chain seq x y z
N MET A 1 1.86 -5.04 21.04
CA MET A 1 1.15 -4.68 19.80
C MET A 1 -0.31 -5.07 20.03
N ASN A 2 -1.27 -4.20 19.72
CA ASN A 2 -2.68 -4.49 19.98
C ASN A 2 -3.13 -5.61 19.02
N ASN A 3 -3.76 -6.68 19.55
CA ASN A 3 -4.19 -7.87 18.78
C ASN A 3 -4.95 -7.54 17.48
N LEU A 4 -5.69 -6.44 17.47
CA LEU A 4 -6.43 -5.95 16.30
C LEU A 4 -5.51 -5.50 15.15
N GLN A 5 -4.44 -4.76 15.44
CA GLN A 5 -3.51 -4.23 14.43
C GLN A 5 -2.80 -5.37 13.71
N ASP A 6 -2.28 -6.33 14.47
CA ASP A 6 -1.61 -7.50 13.92
C ASP A 6 -2.56 -8.35 13.07
N CYS A 7 -3.83 -8.45 13.47
CA CYS A 7 -4.87 -9.11 12.68
C CYS A 7 -5.11 -8.38 11.35
N CYS A 8 -5.29 -7.05 11.38
CA CYS A 8 -5.53 -6.25 10.18
C CYS A 8 -4.39 -6.36 9.17
N ILE A 9 -3.13 -6.30 9.63
CA ILE A 9 -1.94 -6.46 8.78
C ILE A 9 -1.90 -7.87 8.19
N LYS A 10 -2.07 -8.91 9.03
CA LYS A 10 -2.06 -10.30 8.57
C LYS A 10 -3.13 -10.56 7.52
N LEU A 11 -4.33 -9.99 7.69
CA LEU A 11 -5.40 -10.07 6.71
C LEU A 11 -5.05 -9.36 5.41
N TYR A 12 -4.39 -8.19 5.47
CA TYR A 12 -3.96 -7.45 4.29
C TYR A 12 -2.89 -8.19 3.48
N THR A 13 -1.94 -8.85 4.17
CA THR A 13 -0.84 -9.58 3.54
C THR A 13 -1.21 -10.99 3.09
N LYS A 14 -2.33 -11.54 3.57
CA LYS A 14 -2.84 -12.83 3.10
C LYS A 14 -3.51 -12.64 1.74
N GLN A 15 -3.39 -13.67 0.89
CA GLN A 15 -4.13 -13.74 -0.37
C GLN A 15 -5.62 -14.05 -0.10
N CYS A 16 -6.32 -13.08 0.49
CA CYS A 16 -7.73 -13.19 0.85
C CYS A 16 -8.59 -12.15 0.13
N PHE A 17 -9.91 -12.32 0.20
CA PHE A 17 -10.87 -11.42 -0.45
C PHE A 17 -10.71 -9.97 0.01
N LEU A 18 -10.32 -9.75 1.27
CA LEU A 18 -10.26 -8.42 1.87
C LEU A 18 -9.19 -7.54 1.22
N PHE A 19 -8.02 -8.11 0.92
CA PHE A 19 -6.96 -7.42 0.17
C PHE A 19 -7.46 -6.95 -1.20
N ARG A 20 -8.14 -7.83 -1.94
CA ARG A 20 -8.68 -7.51 -3.27
C ARG A 20 -9.76 -6.45 -3.18
N LEU A 21 -10.70 -6.62 -2.25
CA LEU A 21 -11.82 -5.70 -2.04
C LEU A 21 -11.33 -4.29 -1.72
N VAL A 22 -10.40 -4.16 -0.79
CA VAL A 22 -9.81 -2.86 -0.39
C VAL A 22 -9.02 -2.26 -1.54
N SER A 23 -8.19 -3.05 -2.23
CA SER A 23 -7.38 -2.57 -3.35
C SER A 23 -8.24 -2.07 -4.51
N THR A 24 -9.34 -2.77 -4.82
CA THR A 24 -10.28 -2.37 -5.87
C THR A 24 -11.08 -1.13 -5.45
N ALA A 25 -11.62 -1.09 -4.23
CA ALA A 25 -12.37 0.07 -3.74
C ALA A 25 -11.53 1.36 -3.74
N LEU A 26 -10.25 1.26 -3.35
CA LEU A 26 -9.31 2.38 -3.39
C LEU A 26 -8.88 2.76 -4.82
N ARG A 27 -8.81 1.80 -5.74
CA ARG A 27 -8.45 2.05 -7.15
C ARG A 27 -9.58 2.76 -7.89
N ASP A 28 -10.81 2.34 -7.64
CA ASP A 28 -11.99 2.79 -8.37
C ASP A 28 -12.69 3.99 -7.70
N ASP A 29 -12.13 4.50 -6.60
CA ASP A 29 -12.73 5.53 -5.73
C ASP A 29 -14.19 5.21 -5.33
N ASP A 30 -14.46 3.94 -5.01
CA ASP A 30 -15.80 3.45 -4.65
C ASP A 30 -16.20 3.93 -3.25
N ARG A 31 -16.76 5.14 -3.17
CA ARG A 31 -17.10 5.83 -1.91
C ARG A 31 -17.99 4.99 -0.97
N PRO A 32 -19.09 4.37 -1.43
CA PRO A 32 -19.91 3.53 -0.55
C PRO A 32 -19.12 2.39 0.11
N LYS A 33 -18.21 1.73 -0.64
CA LYS A 33 -17.35 0.70 -0.05
C LYS A 33 -16.33 1.29 0.91
N LEU A 34 -15.78 2.45 0.59
CA LEU A 34 -14.81 3.13 1.45
C LEU A 34 -15.43 3.66 2.75
N ASP A 35 -16.72 3.98 2.79
CA ASP A 35 -17.41 4.33 4.04
C ASP A 35 -17.40 3.16 5.03
N THR A 36 -17.51 1.92 4.51
CA THR A 36 -17.44 0.70 5.32
C THR A 36 -16.00 0.27 5.62
N LEU A 37 -15.11 0.35 4.63
CA LEU A 37 -13.73 -0.13 4.72
C LEU A 37 -12.76 0.90 5.32
N GLY A 38 -13.18 2.16 5.43
CA GLY A 38 -12.37 3.29 5.88
C GLY A 38 -11.65 3.03 7.21
N PRO A 39 -12.33 2.55 8.27
CA PRO A 39 -11.68 2.20 9.53
C PRO A 39 -10.59 1.14 9.38
N TYR A 40 -10.82 0.12 8.54
CA TYR A 40 -9.82 -0.91 8.25
C TYR A 40 -8.61 -0.30 7.49
N CYS A 41 -8.87 0.48 6.45
CA CYS A 41 -7.83 1.19 5.69
C CYS A 41 -7.00 2.11 6.59
N TYR A 42 -7.62 2.80 7.54
CA TYR A 42 -6.95 3.67 8.49
C TYR A 42 -5.99 2.90 9.41
N ILE A 43 -6.40 1.74 9.91
CA ILE A 43 -5.54 0.88 10.75
C ILE A 43 -4.35 0.38 9.93
N VAL A 44 -4.60 -0.15 8.73
CA VAL A 44 -3.54 -0.64 7.83
C VAL A 44 -2.56 0.49 7.48
N TYR A 45 -3.06 1.67 7.12
CA TYR A 45 -2.24 2.85 6.85
C TYR A 45 -1.44 3.32 8.07
N SER A 46 -2.04 3.29 9.26
CA SER A 46 -1.34 3.67 10.49
C SER A 46 -0.24 2.69 10.87
N CYS A 47 -0.37 1.42 10.47
CA CYS A 47 0.62 0.38 10.71
C CYS A 47 1.75 0.36 9.66
N ILE A 48 1.44 0.64 8.40
CA ILE A 48 2.36 0.49 7.26
C ILE A 48 2.88 1.85 6.75
N GLY A 49 2.07 2.90 6.83
CA GLY A 49 2.24 4.17 6.10
C GLY A 49 2.63 5.40 6.92
N ARG A 50 2.63 5.38 8.27
CA ARG A 50 3.13 6.50 9.08
C ARG A 50 4.01 6.07 10.27
N PRO A 51 5.06 6.85 10.60
CA PRO A 51 5.59 6.86 11.96
C PRO A 51 4.58 7.58 12.86
N MET A 52 3.62 6.85 13.43
CA MET A 52 2.80 7.41 14.50
C MET A 52 3.71 7.79 15.68
N ASN A 53 3.46 8.95 16.29
CA ASN A 53 4.15 9.44 17.50
C ASN A 53 3.99 8.54 18.75
N ASN A 54 3.40 7.34 18.61
CA ASN A 54 3.38 6.32 19.64
C ASN A 54 4.69 5.49 19.62
N ARG A 55 5.66 5.96 20.43
CA ARG A 55 7.00 5.37 20.67
C ARG A 55 7.04 3.85 20.93
N ARG A 56 5.94 3.21 21.32
CA ARG A 56 5.93 1.79 21.74
C ARG A 56 5.85 0.76 20.60
N LEU A 57 5.32 1.09 19.42
CA LEU A 57 5.32 0.15 18.28
C LEU A 57 6.59 0.27 17.40
N LEU A 58 7.22 1.45 17.43
CA LEU A 58 8.44 1.79 16.69
C LEU A 58 9.69 1.00 17.11
N GLN A 59 9.70 0.37 18.30
CA GLN A 59 10.85 -0.43 18.73
C GLN A 59 10.96 -1.79 18.01
N LYS A 60 9.87 -2.32 17.42
CA LYS A 60 9.93 -3.58 16.64
C LYS A 60 10.10 -3.37 15.14
N LEU A 61 9.64 -2.24 14.59
CA LEU A 61 9.89 -1.85 13.20
C LEU A 61 10.98 -0.79 13.17
N ASN A 62 12.22 -1.27 13.26
CA ASN A 62 13.46 -0.49 13.30
C ASN A 62 13.40 0.77 12.41
N ARG A 63 13.41 1.92 13.09
CA ARG A 63 13.54 3.28 12.56
C ARG A 63 14.92 3.54 11.93
N LYS A 64 15.51 2.55 11.24
CA LYS A 64 16.67 2.78 10.38
C LYS A 64 16.15 3.57 9.17
N LYS A 65 16.75 4.74 8.92
CA LYS A 65 16.61 5.60 7.72
C LYS A 65 15.94 4.82 6.58
N SER A 66 14.77 5.23 6.11
CA SER A 66 14.11 4.62 4.95
C SER A 66 15.12 4.58 3.81
N LYS A 67 15.72 3.41 3.57
CA LYS A 67 16.69 3.24 2.51
C LYS A 67 15.90 3.06 1.23
N THR A 68 16.18 3.89 0.23
CA THR A 68 15.73 3.62 -1.13
C THR A 68 16.20 2.23 -1.51
N LYS A 69 15.25 1.37 -1.88
CA LYS A 69 15.51 0.01 -2.36
C LYS A 69 14.80 -0.17 -3.68
N THR A 70 15.48 -0.84 -4.61
CA THR A 70 14.84 -1.33 -5.82
C THR A 70 13.97 -2.51 -5.45
N VAL A 71 12.70 -2.46 -5.87
CA VAL A 71 11.70 -3.50 -5.64
C VAL A 71 10.96 -3.76 -6.95
N TYR A 72 10.35 -4.94 -7.05
CA TYR A 72 9.65 -5.41 -8.23
C TYR A 72 8.18 -5.66 -7.92
N ARG A 73 7.32 -5.42 -8.92
CA ARG A 73 5.91 -5.75 -8.86
C ARG A 73 5.48 -6.26 -10.23
N GLY A 74 4.92 -7.46 -10.26
CA GLY A 74 4.12 -7.92 -11.39
C GLY A 74 2.74 -7.25 -11.33
N ASP A 75 2.27 -6.71 -12.45
CA ASP A 75 0.91 -6.21 -12.55
C ASP A 75 0.35 -6.44 -13.95
N TYR A 76 -0.96 -6.67 -14.02
CA TYR A 76 -1.70 -6.60 -15.28
C TYR A 76 -2.17 -5.16 -15.46
N ALA A 77 -1.30 -4.34 -16.06
CA ALA A 77 -1.59 -2.93 -16.27
C ALA A 77 -2.40 -2.73 -17.55
N PRO A 78 -3.58 -2.08 -17.49
CA PRO A 78 -4.31 -1.71 -18.69
C PRO A 78 -3.50 -0.70 -19.51
N ARG A 79 -3.73 -0.66 -20.82
CA ARG A 79 -2.97 0.17 -21.77
C ARG A 79 -2.85 1.64 -21.35
N LYS A 80 -3.93 2.21 -20.83
CA LYS A 80 -3.96 3.59 -20.29
C LYS A 80 -2.92 3.81 -19.17
N MET A 81 -2.80 2.87 -18.24
CA MET A 81 -1.83 2.95 -17.14
C MET A 81 -0.39 2.80 -17.66
N ILE A 82 -0.16 1.96 -18.67
CA ILE A 82 1.14 1.83 -19.35
C ILE A 82 1.57 3.17 -19.97
N GLU A 83 0.63 3.87 -20.62
CA GLU A 83 0.87 5.20 -21.20
C GLU A 83 1.20 6.23 -20.11
N GLU A 84 0.47 6.22 -19.00
CA GLU A 84 0.77 7.06 -17.83
C GLU A 84 2.17 6.81 -17.26
N TYR A 85 2.59 5.54 -17.15
CA TYR A 85 3.97 5.20 -16.75
C TYR A 85 5.00 5.76 -17.72
N ARG A 86 4.79 5.56 -19.03
CA ARG A 86 5.72 6.06 -20.06
C ARG A 86 5.89 7.58 -19.99
N GLN A 87 4.80 8.30 -19.78
CA GLN A 87 4.85 9.75 -19.61
C GLN A 87 5.61 10.16 -18.34
N ALA A 88 5.47 9.42 -17.25
CA ALA A 88 6.20 9.70 -16.00
C ALA A 88 7.70 9.44 -16.13
N VAL A 89 8.13 8.39 -16.84
CA VAL A 89 9.57 8.11 -17.05
C VAL A 89 10.27 9.22 -17.85
N GLY A 90 9.57 9.88 -18.77
CA GLY A 90 10.12 10.95 -19.60
C GLY A 90 10.19 12.34 -18.94
N GLN A 91 9.58 12.53 -17.76
CA GLN A 91 9.48 13.83 -17.08
C GLN A 91 10.03 13.72 -15.67
N LYS A 92 11.20 14.34 -15.41
CA LYS A 92 11.94 14.23 -14.14
C LYS A 92 11.12 14.65 -12.91
N ASP A 93 10.14 15.53 -13.08
CA ASP A 93 9.32 16.07 -11.99
C ASP A 93 7.94 15.39 -11.87
N LYS A 94 7.60 14.47 -12.79
CA LYS A 94 6.30 13.79 -12.79
C LYS A 94 6.42 12.44 -12.08
N TYR A 95 5.71 12.31 -10.96
CA TYR A 95 5.61 11.07 -10.22
C TYR A 95 4.29 10.37 -10.48
N PHE A 96 4.34 9.04 -10.64
CA PHE A 96 3.14 8.21 -10.67
C PHE A 96 2.75 7.84 -9.24
N LYS A 97 1.53 8.22 -8.82
CA LYS A 97 1.01 7.91 -7.48
C LYS A 97 -0.02 6.80 -7.57
N TRP A 98 0.22 5.72 -6.83
CA TRP A 98 -0.78 4.69 -6.59
C TRP A 98 -1.67 5.11 -5.43
N LEU A 99 -2.98 5.09 -5.64
CA LEU A 99 -3.97 5.31 -4.59
C LEU A 99 -4.09 4.11 -3.61
N PRO A 100 -4.12 2.84 -4.07
CA PRO A 100 -4.14 1.69 -3.15
C PRO A 100 -2.77 1.37 -2.58
N PHE A 101 -2.71 0.59 -1.49
CA PHE A 101 -1.42 0.08 -1.02
C PHE A 101 -0.83 -0.90 -2.03
N VAL A 102 0.48 -0.77 -2.26
CA VAL A 102 1.20 -1.50 -3.29
C VAL A 102 2.04 -2.61 -2.66
N SER A 103 1.79 -3.86 -3.07
CA SER A 103 2.65 -4.99 -2.73
C SER A 103 3.84 -5.04 -3.69
N THR A 104 5.04 -5.26 -3.16
CA THR A 104 6.30 -5.33 -3.91
C THR A 104 7.19 -6.42 -3.34
N SER A 105 8.02 -7.03 -4.18
CA SER A 105 9.04 -8.01 -3.80
C SER A 105 10.45 -7.46 -4.00
N MET A 106 11.42 -7.96 -3.25
CA MET A 106 12.85 -7.74 -3.57
C MET A 106 13.30 -8.66 -4.71
N ASP A 107 12.62 -9.79 -4.90
CA ASP A 107 12.96 -10.79 -5.90
C ASP A 107 12.25 -10.46 -7.22
N ARG A 108 13.04 -10.45 -8.29
CA ARG A 108 12.54 -10.36 -9.66
C ARG A 108 12.22 -11.78 -10.13
N LEU A 109 10.97 -12.19 -9.96
CA LEU A 109 10.43 -13.40 -10.57
C LEU A 109 10.17 -13.17 -12.06
#